data_AF-A0A957G7Y8-F1
#
_entry.id   AF-A0A957G7Y8-F1
#
_cell.length_a   1.000
_cell.length_b   1.000
_cell.length_c   1.000
_cell.angle_alpha   90.00
_cell.angle_beta   90.00
_cell.angle_gamma   90.00
#
_symmetry.space_group_name_H-M   'P 1'
#
loop_
_entity.id
_entity.type
_entity.pdbx_description
1 polymer ?
#
loop_
_entity_poly.entity_id
_entity_poly.type
_entity_poly.pdbx_seq_one_letter_code
_entity_poly.pdbx_strand_id
1 'polypeptide(L)' 'IHQVLTWPATEEEIEKAMHLVPDDVVQMCTASGSPAEVKAKVREYIDHGATCPILYPLGDPRLMIDIFADGYGA' A
#
# COMPACT_ATOMS: atom_id res chain seq x y z
N ILE A 1 4.49 11.01 16.04
CA ILE A 1 5.37 10.92 14.84
C ILE A 1 6.61 11.81 14.99
N HIS A 2 6.50 13.10 15.33
CA HIS A 2 7.66 14.01 15.56
C HIS A 2 8.60 13.70 16.73
N GLN A 3 8.38 12.63 17.51
CA GLN A 3 9.24 12.30 18.66
C GLN A 3 10.41 11.37 18.32
N VAL A 4 10.44 10.77 17.11
CA VAL A 4 11.39 9.70 16.77
C VAL A 4 12.13 9.94 15.45
N LEU A 5 11.68 10.90 14.62
CA LEU A 5 12.26 11.21 13.32
C LEU A 5 12.32 12.73 13.09
N THR A 6 13.51 13.23 12.79
CA THR A 6 13.74 14.57 12.24
C THR A 6 14.28 14.45 10.83
N TRP A 7 13.86 15.34 9.93
CA TRP A 7 14.37 15.36 8.56
C TRP A 7 15.75 16.02 8.48
N PRO A 8 16.71 15.47 7.70
CA PRO A 8 16.67 14.18 7.01
C PRO A 8 16.96 13.03 7.98
N ALA A 9 16.19 11.94 7.87
CA ALA A 9 16.35 10.76 8.72
C ALA A 9 17.32 9.75 8.09
N THR A 10 18.03 9.01 8.93
CA THR A 10 18.82 7.85 8.53
C THR A 10 17.94 6.62 8.32
N GLU A 11 18.44 5.62 7.58
CA GLU A 11 17.73 4.36 7.32
C GLU A 11 17.35 3.63 8.62
N GLU A 12 18.26 3.57 9.59
CA GLU A 12 18.01 2.94 10.90
C GLU A 12 16.92 3.66 11.72
N GLU A 13 16.86 5.00 11.63
CA GLU A 13 15.79 5.77 12.27
C GLU A 13 14.44 5.51 11.60
N ILE A 14 14.43 5.37 10.26
CA ILE A 14 13.22 5.03 9.50
C ILE A 14 12.70 3.66 9.93
N GLU A 15 13.54 2.63 9.98
CA GLU A 15 13.16 1.28 10.41
C GLU A 15 12.54 1.28 11.83
N LYS A 16 13.16 1.97 12.79
CA LYS A 16 12.63 2.09 14.15
C LYS A 16 11.26 2.76 14.19
N ALA A 17 11.06 3.77 13.36
CA ALA A 17 9.81 4.50 13.32
C ALA A 17 8.69 3.78 12.54
N MET A 18 9.01 2.87 11.62
CA MET A 18 8.01 2.09 10.89
C MET A 18 7.09 1.32 11.85
N HIS A 19 7.62 0.83 12.98
CA HIS A 19 6.85 0.15 14.02
C HIS A 19 5.80 1.03 14.71
N LEU A 20 5.88 2.35 14.54
CA LEU A 20 4.93 3.32 15.11
C LEU A 20 3.78 3.65 14.15
N VAL A 21 3.85 3.20 12.90
CA VAL A 21 2.80 3.41 11.90
C VAL A 21 1.79 2.27 12.04
N PRO A 22 0.57 2.53 12.53
CA PRO A 22 -0.43 1.48 12.65
C PRO A 22 -1.00 1.11 11.28
N ASP A 23 -1.49 -0.12 11.16
CA ASP A 23 -1.97 -0.68 9.89
C ASP A 23 -3.16 0.10 9.29
N ASP A 24 -4.03 0.67 10.12
CA ASP A 24 -5.15 1.48 9.65
C ASP A 24 -4.69 2.73 8.87
N VAL A 25 -3.60 3.36 9.31
CA VAL A 25 -2.95 4.48 8.61
C VAL A 25 -2.40 4.04 7.27
N VAL A 26 -1.83 2.84 7.19
CA VAL A 26 -1.38 2.25 5.92
C VAL A 26 -2.57 2.04 4.99
N GLN A 27 -3.64 1.40 5.46
CA GLN A 27 -4.83 1.09 4.66
C GLN A 27 -5.63 2.33 4.22
N MET A 28 -5.48 3.47 4.91
CA MET A 28 -6.02 4.76 4.48
C MET A 28 -5.27 5.32 3.27
N CYS A 29 -3.98 5.05 3.14
CA CYS A 29 -3.13 5.63 2.10
C CYS A 29 -2.87 4.69 0.92
N THR A 30 -2.82 3.38 1.17
CA THR A 30 -2.40 2.37 0.19
C THR A 30 -3.30 1.14 0.20
N ALA A 31 -3.37 0.45 -0.94
CA ALA A 31 -3.90 -0.91 -0.98
C ALA A 31 -2.77 -1.88 -0.61
N SER A 32 -2.86 -2.51 0.56
CA SER A 32 -1.76 -3.34 1.10
C SER A 32 -2.30 -4.57 1.83
N GLY A 33 -1.55 -5.67 1.83
CA GLY A 33 -1.97 -6.93 2.44
C GLY A 33 -2.00 -8.09 1.43
N SER A 34 -2.90 -9.04 1.65
CA SER A 34 -3.07 -10.21 0.80
C SER A 34 -3.63 -9.85 -0.59
N PRO A 35 -3.46 -10.71 -1.61
CA PRO A 35 -4.00 -10.47 -2.94
C PRO A 35 -5.50 -10.14 -2.96
N ALA A 36 -6.29 -10.79 -2.09
CA ALA A 36 -7.72 -10.57 -2.00
C ALA A 36 -8.07 -9.18 -1.42
N GLU A 37 -7.36 -8.76 -0.36
CA GLU A 37 -7.55 -7.46 0.29
C GLU A 37 -7.18 -6.32 -0.66
N VAL A 38 -6.04 -6.44 -1.37
CA VAL A 38 -5.59 -5.40 -2.31
C VAL A 38 -6.59 -5.28 -3.47
N LYS A 39 -7.09 -6.40 -4.03
CA LYS A 39 -8.15 -6.35 -5.06
C LYS A 39 -9.44 -5.73 -4.54
N ALA A 40 -9.85 -6.02 -3.30
CA ALA A 40 -11.02 -5.41 -2.69
C ALA A 40 -10.87 -3.90 -2.53
N LYS A 41 -9.70 -3.43 -2.10
CA LYS A 41 -9.41 -1.99 -1.96
C LYS A 41 -9.36 -1.28 -3.31
N VAL A 42 -8.81 -1.91 -4.35
CA VAL A 42 -8.83 -1.36 -5.71
C VAL A 42 -10.26 -1.22 -6.22
N ARG A 43 -11.15 -2.21 -5.96
CA ARG A 43 -12.58 -2.09 -6.30
C ARG A 43 -13.25 -0.96 -5.55
N GLU A 44 -12.97 -0.80 -4.26
CA GLU A 44 -13.45 0.33 -3.47
C GLU A 44 -13.06 1.67 -4.12
N TYR A 45 -11.82 1.83 -4.59
CA TYR A 45 -11.41 3.07 -5.29
C TYR A 45 -12.20 3.31 -6.58
N ILE A 46 -12.48 2.26 -7.34
CA ILE A 46 -13.27 2.35 -8.57
C ILE A 46 -14.72 2.70 -8.27
N ASP A 47 -15.31 2.09 -7.24
CA ASP A 47 -16.67 2.40 -6.77
C ASP A 47 -16.78 3.87 -6.31
N HIS A 48 -15.69 4.45 -5.80
CA HIS A 48 -15.59 5.87 -5.45
C HIS A 48 -15.17 6.78 -6.63
N GLY A 49 -15.08 6.26 -7.85
CA GLY A 49 -14.89 7.04 -9.08
C GLY A 49 -13.50 7.00 -9.71
N ALA A 50 -12.59 6.14 -9.22
CA ALA A 50 -11.32 5.91 -9.90
C ALA A 50 -11.56 5.21 -11.24
N THR A 51 -11.07 5.80 -12.35
CA THR A 51 -11.27 5.24 -13.69
C THR A 51 -10.05 4.51 -14.25
N CYS A 52 -8.86 4.77 -13.70
CA CYS A 52 -7.60 4.16 -14.12
C CYS A 52 -6.67 3.97 -12.90
N PRO A 53 -6.80 2.87 -12.15
CA PRO A 53 -5.92 2.58 -11.02
C PRO A 53 -4.50 2.31 -11.50
N ILE A 54 -3.52 3.05 -10.96
CA ILE A 54 -2.09 2.82 -11.22
C ILE A 54 -1.53 1.93 -10.11
N LEU A 55 -1.06 0.75 -10.49
CA LEU A 55 -0.44 -0.19 -9.56
C LEU A 55 1.06 0.14 -9.43
N TYR A 56 1.45 0.72 -8.29
CA TYR A 56 2.84 1.00 -7.96
C TYR A 56 3.39 -0.06 -6.99
N PRO A 57 4.26 -0.99 -7.44
CA PRO A 57 4.76 -2.06 -6.59
C PRO A 57 5.78 -1.52 -5.58
N LEU A 58 5.44 -1.61 -4.30
CA LEU A 58 6.38 -1.42 -3.18
C LEU A 58 7.15 -2.70 -2.83
N GLY A 59 6.70 -3.85 -3.33
CA GLY A 59 7.30 -5.18 -3.13
C GLY A 59 7.71 -5.83 -4.45
N ASP A 60 7.53 -7.15 -4.57
CA ASP A 60 7.88 -7.87 -5.80
C ASP A 60 6.95 -7.46 -6.97
N PRO A 61 7.49 -6.84 -8.03
CA PRO A 61 6.69 -6.40 -9.18
C PRO A 61 6.11 -7.58 -9.97
N ARG A 62 6.78 -8.74 -10.01
CA ARG A 62 6.27 -9.92 -10.75
C ARG A 62 5.05 -10.50 -10.06
N LEU A 63 5.13 -10.66 -8.74
CA LEU A 63 4.00 -11.10 -7.93
C LEU A 63 2.79 -10.17 -8.11
N MET A 64 3.01 -8.85 -8.13
CA MET A 64 1.91 -7.90 -8.37
C MET A 64 1.29 -8.07 -9.77
N ILE A 65 2.11 -8.24 -10.81
CA ILE A 65 1.61 -8.50 -12.17
C ILE A 65 0.79 -9.79 -12.20
N ASP A 66 1.30 -10.88 -11.62
CA ASP A 66 0.63 -12.17 -11.62
C ASP A 66 -0.71 -12.13 -10.86
N ILE A 67 -0.75 -11.45 -9.71
CA ILE A 67 -1.98 -11.26 -8.93
C ILE A 67 -3.05 -10.52 -9.75
N PHE A 68 -2.65 -9.49 -10.50
CA PHE A 68 -3.57 -8.61 -11.23
C PHE A 68 -3.75 -9.00 -12.71
N ALA A 69 -3.17 -10.12 -13.17
CA ALA A 69 -3.24 -10.56 -14.56
C ALA A 69 -4.69 -10.80 -15.03
N ASP A 70 -5.53 -11.37 -14.16
CA ASP A 70 -6.97 -11.58 -14.40
C ASP A 70 -7.82 -10.35 -14.01
N GLY A 71 -7.18 -9.23 -13.72
CA GLY A 71 -7.79 -8.01 -13.22
C GLY A 71 -8.21 -8.09 -11.74
N TYR A 72 -9.09 -7.17 -11.38
CA TYR A 72 -9.63 -6.97 -10.02
C TYR A 72 -11.14 -7.25 -9.94
N GLY A 73 -11.72 -7.92 -10.95
CA GLY A 73 -13.10 -8.41 -10.93
C GLY A 73 -13.36 -9.45 -9.83
N ALA A 74 -14.65 -9.76 -9.61
CA ALA A 74 -15.07 -10.83 -8.68
C ALA A 74 -14.75 -12.21 -9.26
#